data_AF-A0AAN6FBC1-F1
#
_entry.id   AF-A0AAN6FBC1-F1
#
_cell.length_a   1.000
_cell.length_b   1.000
_cell.length_c   1.000
_cell.angle_alpha   90.00
_cell.angle_beta   90.00
_cell.angle_gamma   90.00
#
_symmetry.space_group_name_H-M   'P 1'
#
loop_
_entity.id
_entity.type
_entity.pdbx_description
1 polymer ?
#
loop_
_entity_poly.entity_id
_entity_poly.type
_entity_poly.pdbx_seq_one_letter_code
_entity_poly.pdbx_strand_id
1 'polypeptide(L)'
;MANPTDNPSDIFRVRLNCHYQAAPTTLDPPLWDSSVSSTQPSSLPHLPVVRVFGATETGQKVCAHIHGALPYLYIPYTESLDKGDVARYTSTLRHSIDHALALSYRRKSYDSNPRNTTFVAHISLVKGVPFFGYNIGYRHYLKIYLLNPLHMTKFADLLQQGAVMKRVFQPYEAPDLLPFVGVRT
;
A
#
# COMPACT_ATOMS: atom_id res chain seq x y z
N MET A 1 25.54 33.86 -29.73
CA MET A 1 25.46 32.38 -29.63
C MET A 1 24.73 32.05 -28.33
N ALA A 2 23.44 31.71 -28.40
CA ALA A 2 22.63 31.24 -27.29
C ALA A 2 21.76 30.08 -27.83
N ASN A 3 21.69 28.99 -27.07
CA ASN A 3 21.23 27.67 -27.50
C ASN A 3 19.75 27.59 -27.92
N PRO A 4 19.40 26.65 -28.82
CA PRO A 4 18.06 26.50 -29.37
C PRO A 4 17.14 25.65 -28.48
N THR A 5 15.86 26.05 -28.43
CA THR A 5 14.64 25.23 -28.27
C THR A 5 14.56 24.27 -27.07
N ASP A 6 14.12 24.78 -25.92
CA ASP A 6 13.26 23.99 -25.03
C ASP A 6 11.83 24.15 -25.56
N ASN A 7 11.45 23.30 -26.51
CA ASN A 7 10.09 23.24 -27.01
C ASN A 7 9.21 22.83 -25.81
N PRO A 8 8.05 23.47 -25.53
CA PRO A 8 7.11 22.99 -24.51
C PRO A 8 6.40 21.70 -24.96
N SER A 9 7.14 20.79 -25.59
CA SER A 9 6.67 19.60 -26.30
C SER A 9 6.20 18.53 -25.34
N ASP A 10 4.95 18.12 -25.59
CA ASP A 10 4.25 16.92 -25.11
C ASP A 10 3.87 16.90 -23.62
N ILE A 11 3.19 17.95 -23.15
CA ILE A 11 2.48 17.88 -21.86
C ILE A 11 1.21 17.06 -22.04
N PHE A 12 1.31 15.75 -21.76
CA PHE A 12 0.17 14.84 -21.80
C PHE A 12 -0.75 15.05 -20.58
N ARG A 13 -1.95 15.60 -20.83
CA ARG A 13 -2.95 15.86 -19.78
C ARG A 13 -3.87 14.66 -19.61
N VAL A 14 -4.03 14.26 -18.37
CA VAL A 14 -4.81 13.07 -18.01
C VAL A 14 -5.77 13.35 -16.88
N ARG A 15 -6.88 12.62 -16.89
CA ARG A 15 -7.85 12.56 -15.80
C ARG A 15 -7.80 11.17 -15.16
N LEU A 16 -7.51 11.16 -13.86
CA LEU A 16 -7.68 9.98 -13.01
C LEU A 16 -9.19 9.72 -12.85
N ASN A 17 -9.63 8.52 -13.18
CA ASN A 17 -11.07 8.19 -13.15
C ASN A 17 -11.39 6.99 -12.26
N CYS A 18 -10.63 5.90 -12.35
CA CYS A 18 -10.97 4.69 -11.60
C CYS A 18 -9.77 3.78 -11.34
N HIS A 19 -9.93 2.89 -10.36
CA HIS A 19 -9.04 1.77 -10.10
C HIS A 19 -9.83 0.46 -10.21
N TYR A 20 -9.18 -0.62 -10.63
CA TYR A 20 -9.76 -1.96 -10.66
C TYR A 20 -8.75 -2.97 -10.13
N GLN A 21 -9.22 -4.16 -9.78
CA GLN A 21 -8.36 -5.25 -9.33
C GLN A 21 -8.07 -6.23 -10.47
N ALA A 22 -6.79 -6.51 -10.71
CA ALA A 22 -6.34 -7.42 -11.76
C ALA A 22 -5.42 -8.51 -11.19
N ALA A 23 -5.37 -9.66 -11.86
CA ALA A 23 -4.34 -10.65 -11.57
C ALA A 23 -2.95 -10.04 -11.84
N PRO A 24 -1.93 -10.39 -11.04
CA PRO A 24 -0.61 -9.82 -11.24
C PRO A 24 0.01 -10.11 -12.60
N THR A 25 0.79 -9.14 -13.07
CA THR A 25 1.49 -9.16 -14.35
C THR A 25 2.98 -8.88 -14.17
N THR A 26 3.77 -8.97 -15.23
CA THR A 26 5.20 -8.62 -15.22
C THR A 26 5.48 -7.15 -14.94
N LEU A 27 4.46 -6.28 -15.05
CA LEU A 27 4.54 -4.86 -14.77
C LEU A 27 4.34 -4.54 -13.29
N ASP A 28 3.93 -5.52 -12.48
CA ASP A 28 3.68 -5.35 -11.06
C ASP A 28 4.95 -5.62 -10.22
N PRO A 29 5.07 -5.01 -9.03
CA PRO A 29 6.22 -5.24 -8.16
C PRO A 29 6.33 -6.72 -7.73
N PRO A 30 7.54 -7.25 -7.52
CA PRO A 30 7.75 -8.61 -7.04
C PRO A 30 7.40 -8.70 -5.55
N LEU A 31 6.11 -8.76 -5.23
CA LEU A 31 5.59 -8.84 -3.86
C LEU A 31 5.65 -10.25 -3.27
N TRP A 32 5.76 -11.25 -4.14
CA TRP A 32 5.80 -12.66 -3.82
C TRP A 32 7.04 -13.27 -4.47
N ASP A 33 7.50 -14.39 -3.93
CA ASP A 33 8.63 -15.11 -4.49
C ASP A 33 8.37 -15.43 -5.98
N SER A 34 9.36 -15.16 -6.82
CA SER A 34 9.27 -15.34 -8.27
C SER A 34 8.91 -16.79 -8.64
N SER A 35 9.25 -17.76 -7.80
CA SER A 35 8.88 -19.17 -7.94
C SER A 35 7.37 -19.43 -7.85
N VAL A 36 6.66 -18.66 -7.01
CA VAL A 36 5.22 -18.77 -6.78
C VAL A 36 4.45 -18.01 -7.86
N SER A 37 5.01 -16.90 -8.36
CA SER A 37 4.40 -16.11 -9.44
C SER A 37 4.31 -16.82 -10.78
N SER A 38 5.33 -17.59 -11.15
CA SER A 38 5.40 -18.20 -12.48
C SER A 38 4.51 -19.42 -12.61
N THR A 39 4.26 -20.11 -11.49
CA THR A 39 3.59 -21.41 -11.47
C THR A 39 2.08 -21.29 -11.32
N GLN A 40 1.57 -20.31 -10.55
CA GLN A 40 0.12 -20.07 -10.40
C GLN A 40 -0.24 -18.59 -10.23
N PRO A 41 -0.14 -17.75 -11.28
CA PRO A 41 -0.54 -16.34 -11.20
C PRO A 41 -2.04 -16.15 -10.91
N SER A 42 -2.87 -17.16 -11.22
CA SER A 42 -4.30 -17.15 -10.93
C SER A 42 -4.65 -17.48 -9.47
N SER A 43 -3.74 -18.04 -8.67
CA SER A 43 -3.99 -18.24 -7.24
C SER A 43 -3.54 -17.05 -6.40
N LEU A 44 -2.75 -16.14 -6.99
CA LEU A 44 -2.31 -14.93 -6.33
C LEU A 44 -3.45 -13.93 -6.10
N PRO A 45 -3.39 -13.15 -5.00
CA PRO A 45 -4.27 -12.02 -4.78
C PRO A 45 -4.20 -10.99 -5.91
N HIS A 46 -5.34 -10.38 -6.24
CA HIS A 46 -5.37 -9.32 -7.23
C HIS A 46 -4.73 -8.02 -6.68
N LEU A 47 -4.10 -7.28 -7.59
CA LEU A 47 -3.46 -6.00 -7.32
C LEU A 47 -4.29 -4.83 -7.88
N PRO A 48 -4.20 -3.65 -7.25
CA PRO A 48 -4.90 -2.47 -7.74
C PRO A 48 -4.16 -1.89 -8.96
N VAL A 49 -4.89 -1.71 -10.05
CA VAL A 49 -4.43 -1.03 -11.26
C VAL A 49 -5.22 0.25 -11.43
N VAL A 50 -4.53 1.38 -11.55
CA VAL A 50 -5.15 2.69 -11.74
C VAL A 50 -5.32 2.95 -13.23
N ARG A 51 -6.54 3.29 -13.65
CA ARG A 51 -6.85 3.69 -15.02
C ARG A 51 -6.86 5.20 -15.14
N VAL A 52 -6.10 5.65 -16.12
CA VAL A 52 -5.92 7.05 -16.42
C VAL A 52 -6.35 7.29 -17.85
N PHE A 53 -7.35 8.15 -18.04
CA PHE A 53 -7.86 8.49 -19.35
C PHE A 53 -7.38 9.89 -19.72
N GLY A 54 -6.82 10.03 -20.90
CA GLY A 54 -6.32 11.30 -21.40
C GLY A 54 -6.58 11.46 -22.89
N ALA A 55 -6.16 12.60 -23.40
CA ALA A 55 -6.08 12.85 -24.82
C ALA A 55 -4.72 13.46 -25.15
N THR A 56 -4.15 13.07 -26.28
CA THR A 56 -2.99 13.76 -26.86
C THR A 56 -3.38 15.16 -27.30
N GLU A 57 -2.40 16.03 -27.56
CA GLU A 57 -2.65 17.36 -28.13
C GLU A 57 -3.40 17.28 -29.47
N THR A 58 -3.22 16.18 -30.20
CA THR A 58 -3.92 15.87 -31.46
C THR A 58 -5.32 15.28 -31.27
N GLY A 59 -5.83 15.18 -30.04
CA GLY A 59 -7.18 14.71 -29.73
C GLY A 59 -7.36 13.18 -29.71
N GLN A 60 -6.27 12.40 -29.78
CA GLN A 60 -6.35 10.95 -29.70
C GLN A 60 -6.62 10.52 -28.26
N LYS A 61 -7.69 9.75 -28.05
CA LYS A 61 -8.04 9.22 -26.72
C LYS A 61 -7.07 8.12 -26.34
N VAL A 62 -6.56 8.20 -25.10
CA VAL A 62 -5.60 7.25 -24.55
C VAL A 62 -6.12 6.73 -23.20
N CYS A 63 -5.93 5.44 -22.95
CA CYS A 63 -6.12 4.81 -21.66
C CYS A 63 -4.80 4.20 -21.20
N ALA A 64 -4.25 4.70 -20.10
CA ALA A 64 -3.05 4.17 -19.47
C ALA A 64 -3.43 3.34 -18.23
N HIS A 65 -2.72 2.23 -18.03
CA HIS A 65 -2.81 1.38 -16.86
C HIS A 65 -1.56 1.56 -16.02
N ILE A 66 -1.72 2.04 -14.79
CA ILE A 66 -0.63 2.23 -13.84
C ILE A 66 -0.62 1.06 -12.87
N HIS A 67 0.49 0.33 -12.87
CA HIS A 67 0.77 -0.83 -12.04
C HIS A 67 1.60 -0.44 -10.81
N GLY A 68 1.54 -1.23 -9.74
CA GLY A 68 2.35 -1.02 -8.53
C GLY A 68 1.90 0.12 -7.60
N ALA A 69 0.79 0.79 -7.89
CA ALA A 69 0.22 1.83 -7.03
C ALA A 69 -0.56 1.22 -5.85
N LEU A 70 0.16 0.69 -4.86
CA LEU A 70 -0.42 0.07 -3.68
C LEU A 70 -0.82 1.12 -2.63
N PRO A 71 -2.05 1.04 -2.08
CA PRO A 71 -2.46 1.91 -0.98
C PRO A 71 -1.69 1.53 0.30
N TYR A 72 -1.34 2.53 1.11
CA TYR A 72 -0.56 2.34 2.33
C TYR A 72 -1.07 3.19 3.49
N LEU A 73 -0.71 2.79 4.70
CA LEU A 73 -0.81 3.61 5.91
C LEU A 73 0.43 3.43 6.79
N TYR A 74 0.60 4.29 7.79
CA TYR A 74 1.69 4.17 8.76
C TYR A 74 1.17 3.91 10.16
N ILE A 75 1.91 3.10 10.92
CA ILE A 75 1.71 2.92 12.37
C ILE A 75 3.02 3.18 13.11
N PRO A 76 2.98 3.69 14.36
CA PRO A 76 4.19 3.94 15.13
C PRO A 76 4.87 2.62 15.53
N TYR A 77 6.20 2.62 15.51
CA TYR A 77 7.04 1.50 15.93
C TYR A 77 7.90 1.90 17.13
N THR A 78 7.73 1.19 18.25
CA THR A 78 8.42 1.50 19.52
C THR A 78 9.29 0.35 20.04
N GLU A 79 9.39 -0.75 19.30
CA GLU A 79 10.16 -1.93 19.69
C GLU A 79 11.64 -1.81 19.24
N SER A 80 12.45 -2.83 19.55
CA SER A 80 13.86 -2.91 19.19
C SER A 80 14.11 -2.74 17.68
N LEU A 81 15.15 -2.00 17.31
CA LEU A 81 15.56 -1.80 15.91
C LEU A 81 16.46 -2.92 15.38
N ASP A 82 16.72 -3.94 16.19
CA ASP A 82 17.49 -5.10 15.77
C ASP A 82 16.76 -5.83 14.65
N LYS A 83 17.50 -6.16 13.57
CA LYS A 83 16.92 -6.74 12.35
C LYS A 83 16.07 -7.98 12.63
N GLY A 84 16.50 -8.83 13.57
CA GLY A 84 15.76 -10.04 13.96
C GLY A 84 14.42 -9.73 14.65
N ASP A 85 14.41 -8.73 15.53
CA ASP A 85 13.20 -8.32 16.25
C ASP A 85 12.21 -7.62 15.32
N VAL A 86 12.70 -6.76 14.43
CA VAL A 86 11.89 -6.10 13.40
C VAL A 86 11.24 -7.13 12.49
N ALA A 87 12.00 -8.13 12.02
CA ALA A 87 11.46 -9.19 11.16
C ALA A 87 10.41 -10.04 11.88
N ARG A 88 10.67 -10.43 13.14
CA ARG A 88 9.71 -11.19 13.96
C ARG A 88 8.43 -10.38 14.18
N TYR A 89 8.56 -9.12 14.60
CA TYR A 89 7.43 -8.23 14.84
C TYR A 89 6.60 -8.04 13.57
N THR A 90 7.26 -7.78 12.43
CA THR A 90 6.61 -7.57 11.14
C THR A 90 5.84 -8.81 10.69
N SER A 91 6.42 -10.00 10.86
CA SER A 91 5.75 -11.26 10.56
C SER A 91 4.51 -11.45 11.45
N THR A 92 4.63 -11.27 12.77
CA THR A 92 3.51 -11.39 13.70
C THR A 92 2.41 -10.37 13.40
N LEU A 93 2.79 -9.13 13.12
CA LEU A 93 1.88 -8.06 12.75
C LEU A 93 1.11 -8.41 11.48
N ARG A 94 1.80 -8.87 10.42
CA ARG A 94 1.19 -9.30 9.16
C ARG A 94 0.11 -10.36 9.39
N HIS A 95 0.45 -11.44 10.10
CA HIS A 95 -0.52 -12.51 10.41
C HIS A 95 -1.71 -12.00 11.24
N SER A 96 -1.47 -11.11 12.20
CA SER A 96 -2.55 -10.51 13.00
C SER A 96 -3.48 -9.63 12.16
N ILE A 97 -2.95 -8.89 11.19
CA ILE A 97 -3.75 -8.04 10.29
C ILE A 97 -4.60 -8.91 9.36
N ASP A 98 -3.98 -9.89 8.70
CA ASP A 98 -4.67 -10.79 7.78
C ASP A 98 -5.81 -11.54 8.50
N HIS A 99 -5.55 -12.03 9.72
CA HIS A 99 -6.55 -12.67 10.56
C HIS A 99 -7.68 -11.71 10.98
N ALA A 100 -7.36 -10.50 11.46
CA ALA A 100 -8.37 -9.53 11.88
C ALA A 100 -9.27 -9.08 10.71
N LEU A 101 -8.68 -8.84 9.54
CA LEU A 101 -9.43 -8.49 8.33
C LEU A 101 -10.30 -9.65 7.85
N ALA A 102 -9.78 -10.88 7.82
CA ALA A 102 -10.55 -12.07 7.46
C ALA A 102 -11.80 -12.22 8.35
N LEU A 103 -11.63 -12.08 9.67
CA LEU A 103 -12.74 -12.11 10.64
C LEU A 103 -13.73 -10.97 10.39
N SER A 104 -13.26 -9.75 10.16
CA SER A 104 -14.12 -8.58 9.95
C SER A 104 -15.01 -8.71 8.71
N TYR A 105 -14.51 -9.37 7.65
CA TYR A 105 -15.25 -9.62 6.42
C TYR A 105 -16.03 -10.95 6.44
N ARG A 106 -16.09 -11.63 7.60
CA ARG A 106 -16.73 -12.94 7.75
C ARG A 106 -16.24 -13.97 6.72
N ARG A 107 -15.00 -13.83 6.27
CA ARG A 107 -14.38 -14.81 5.38
C ARG A 107 -13.99 -16.01 6.20
N LYS A 108 -14.19 -17.21 5.65
CA LYS A 108 -13.76 -18.44 6.32
C LYS A 108 -12.24 -18.41 6.39
N SER A 109 -11.68 -18.33 7.61
CA SER A 109 -10.23 -18.34 7.84
C SER A 109 -9.53 -19.62 7.35
N TYR A 110 -10.32 -20.66 7.03
CA TYR A 110 -9.86 -21.94 6.50
C TYR A 110 -10.03 -22.07 4.97
N ASP A 111 -10.43 -21.00 4.29
CA ASP A 111 -10.45 -21.00 2.83
C ASP A 111 -9.01 -21.11 2.31
N SER A 112 -8.73 -22.15 1.54
CA SER A 112 -7.40 -22.42 0.99
C SER A 112 -7.00 -21.43 -0.11
N ASN A 113 -7.91 -20.57 -0.55
CA ASN A 113 -7.64 -19.58 -1.57
C ASN A 113 -6.85 -18.37 -1.03
N PRO A 114 -5.60 -18.14 -1.45
CA PRO A 114 -4.77 -17.02 -1.00
C PRO A 114 -5.41 -15.65 -1.24
N ARG A 115 -6.28 -15.54 -2.25
CA ARG A 115 -7.04 -14.32 -2.58
C ARG A 115 -7.96 -13.85 -1.46
N ASN A 116 -8.45 -14.78 -0.64
CA ASN A 116 -9.43 -14.49 0.40
C ASN A 116 -8.78 -14.29 1.77
N THR A 117 -7.56 -14.80 1.96
CA THR A 117 -6.84 -14.82 3.24
C THR A 117 -5.70 -13.81 3.32
N THR A 118 -5.16 -13.35 2.19
CA THR A 118 -4.05 -12.39 2.15
C THR A 118 -4.57 -10.98 1.87
N PHE A 119 -4.27 -10.04 2.77
CA PHE A 119 -4.67 -8.63 2.65
C PHE A 119 -3.48 -7.68 2.60
N VAL A 120 -2.42 -8.00 3.35
CA VAL A 120 -1.18 -7.21 3.38
C VAL A 120 -0.29 -7.59 2.20
N ALA A 121 0.19 -6.60 1.45
CA ALA A 121 1.18 -6.79 0.40
C ALA A 121 2.59 -6.86 0.99
N HIS A 122 3.00 -5.79 1.68
CA HIS A 122 4.35 -5.61 2.19
C HIS A 122 4.34 -4.68 3.40
N ILE A 123 5.33 -4.82 4.29
CA ILE A 123 5.53 -3.93 5.44
C ILE A 123 6.98 -3.47 5.43
N SER A 124 7.21 -2.16 5.57
CA SER A 124 8.54 -1.56 5.57
C SER A 124 8.75 -0.71 6.81
N LEU A 125 9.91 -0.84 7.44
CA LEU A 125 10.33 0.07 8.52
C LEU A 125 10.84 1.38 7.90
N VAL A 126 10.28 2.51 8.34
CA VAL A 126 10.66 3.85 7.89
C VAL A 126 10.90 4.77 9.08
N LYS A 127 11.70 5.82 8.87
CA LYS A 127 11.87 6.91 9.82
C LYS A 127 11.05 8.12 9.37
N GLY A 128 10.40 8.80 10.31
CA GLY A 128 9.58 9.95 10.01
C GLY A 128 9.52 10.92 11.18
N VAL A 129 9.09 12.14 10.89
CA VAL A 129 8.77 13.13 11.92
C VAL A 129 7.26 13.37 11.87
N PRO A 130 6.54 13.15 12.98
CA PRO A 130 5.11 13.47 13.03
C PRO A 130 4.92 14.97 12.78
N PHE A 131 4.04 15.31 11.85
CA PHE A 131 3.83 16.71 11.46
C PHE A 131 3.11 17.51 12.55
N PHE A 132 2.25 16.86 13.33
CA PHE A 132 1.44 17.52 14.36
C PHE A 132 2.14 17.45 15.72
N GLY A 133 2.21 18.61 16.37
CA GLY A 133 2.90 18.80 17.64
C GLY A 133 4.37 19.17 17.47
N TYR A 134 4.93 19.84 18.49
CA TYR A 134 6.36 20.16 18.53
C TYR A 134 7.15 18.90 18.86
N ASN A 135 7.73 18.28 17.84
CA ASN A 135 8.52 17.06 17.98
C ASN A 135 9.97 17.34 17.60
N ILE A 136 10.88 17.14 18.56
CA ILE A 136 12.32 17.15 18.31
C ILE A 136 12.76 15.68 18.18
N GLY A 137 13.18 15.29 16.99
CA GLY A 137 13.76 13.96 16.73
C GLY A 137 12.93 13.07 15.80
N TYR A 138 13.62 12.07 15.25
CA TYR A 138 13.01 11.07 14.38
C TYR A 138 12.31 9.98 15.20
N ARG A 139 11.18 9.51 14.69
CA ARG A 139 10.47 8.33 15.19
C ARG A 139 10.43 7.25 14.11
N HIS A 140 10.30 6.01 14.54
CA HIS A 140 10.18 4.87 13.64
C HIS A 140 8.70 4.55 13.40
N TYR A 141 8.39 4.21 12.16
CA TYR A 141 7.05 3.86 11.71
C TYR A 141 7.13 2.62 10.82
N LEU A 142 6.07 1.82 10.83
CA LEU A 142 5.88 0.76 9.86
C LEU A 142 4.93 1.25 8.78
N LYS A 143 5.41 1.27 7.54
CA LYS A 143 4.62 1.52 6.34
C LYS A 143 4.01 0.20 5.88
N ILE A 144 2.69 0.10 5.95
CA ILE A 144 1.95 -1.11 5.63
C ILE A 144 1.25 -0.90 4.29
N TYR A 145 1.61 -1.71 3.30
CA TYR A 145 0.97 -1.72 1.99
C TYR A 145 -0.14 -2.78 1.97
N LEU A 146 -1.33 -2.40 1.49
CA LEU A 146 -2.46 -3.31 1.30
C LEU A 146 -2.65 -3.66 -0.18
N LEU A 147 -3.24 -4.83 -0.43
CA LEU A 147 -3.57 -5.30 -1.79
C LEU A 147 -4.85 -4.66 -2.35
N ASN A 148 -5.76 -4.18 -1.49
CA ASN A 148 -7.02 -3.58 -1.92
C ASN A 148 -7.26 -2.25 -1.20
N PRO A 149 -7.47 -1.13 -1.91
CA PRO A 149 -7.80 0.16 -1.30
C PRO A 149 -9.12 0.13 -0.52
N LEU A 150 -10.09 -0.72 -0.90
CA LEU A 150 -11.38 -0.85 -0.21
C LEU A 150 -11.24 -1.41 1.22
N HIS A 151 -10.12 -2.08 1.51
CA HIS A 151 -9.86 -2.62 2.85
C HIS A 151 -9.21 -1.59 3.77
N MET A 152 -8.79 -0.43 3.24
CA MET A 152 -8.03 0.57 3.99
C MET A 152 -8.83 1.21 5.13
N THR A 153 -10.06 1.66 4.86
CA THR A 153 -10.92 2.28 5.89
C THR A 153 -11.20 1.30 7.03
N LYS A 154 -11.61 0.08 6.69
CA LYS A 154 -11.91 -0.96 7.69
C LYS A 154 -10.65 -1.38 8.46
N PHE A 155 -9.50 -1.41 7.80
CA PHE A 155 -8.23 -1.68 8.46
C PHE A 155 -7.87 -0.59 9.48
N ALA A 156 -8.05 0.69 9.14
CA ALA A 156 -7.86 1.81 10.06
C ALA A 156 -8.78 1.70 11.29
N ASP A 157 -10.05 1.33 11.10
CA ASP A 157 -10.98 1.11 12.21
C ASP A 157 -10.52 -0.03 13.15
N LEU A 158 -10.07 -1.16 12.58
CA LEU A 158 -9.58 -2.30 13.36
C LEU A 158 -8.32 -1.96 14.17
N LEU A 159 -7.45 -1.11 13.63
CA LEU A 159 -6.27 -0.61 14.34
C LEU A 159 -6.66 0.27 15.53
N GLN A 160 -7.65 1.15 15.36
CA GLN A 160 -8.15 2.02 16.44
C GLN A 160 -8.91 1.25 17.52
N GLN A 161 -9.65 0.20 17.14
CA GLN A 161 -10.35 -0.68 18.07
C GLN A 161 -9.41 -1.61 18.85
N GLY A 162 -8.13 -1.68 18.47
CA GLY A 162 -7.16 -2.57 19.09
C GLY A 162 -7.35 -4.05 18.75
N ALA A 163 -8.04 -4.36 17.65
CA ALA A 163 -8.25 -5.73 17.19
C ALA A 163 -6.95 -6.38 16.68
N VAL A 164 -5.98 -5.57 16.28
CA VAL A 164 -4.66 -6.01 15.79
C VAL A 164 -3.67 -6.05 16.98
N MET A 165 -3.05 -7.20 17.22
CA MET A 165 -2.09 -7.42 18.31
C MET A 165 -2.58 -7.06 19.73
N LYS A 166 -3.90 -6.88 19.93
CA LYS A 166 -4.51 -6.41 21.19
C LYS A 166 -3.97 -5.05 21.66
N ARG A 167 -3.53 -4.21 20.72
CA ARG A 167 -2.99 -2.86 20.99
C ARG A 167 -3.72 -1.84 20.12
N VAL A 168 -4.07 -0.71 20.71
CA VAL A 168 -4.64 0.42 19.97
C VAL A 168 -3.52 1.13 19.21
N PHE A 169 -3.67 1.21 17.89
CA PHE A 169 -2.76 1.96 17.03
C PHE A 169 -3.48 3.18 16.46
N GLN A 170 -2.79 4.32 16.44
CA GLN A 170 -3.23 5.48 15.69
C GLN A 170 -2.68 5.36 14.25
N PRO A 171 -3.53 5.10 13.24
CA PRO A 171 -3.09 5.07 11.85
C PRO A 171 -2.80 6.50 11.36
N TYR A 172 -1.73 6.65 10.59
CA TYR A 172 -1.39 7.89 9.88
C TYR A 172 -1.55 7.68 8.37
N GLU A 173 -1.96 8.74 7.67
CA GLU A 173 -2.24 8.75 6.22
C GLU A 173 -3.33 7.77 5.76
N ALA A 174 -4.31 7.49 6.61
CA ALA A 174 -5.49 6.75 6.16
C ALA A 174 -6.41 7.69 5.33
N PRO A 175 -7.17 7.17 4.34
CA PRO A 175 -7.95 7.97 3.39
C PRO A 175 -8.88 9.01 4.04
N ASP A 176 -9.42 8.69 5.21
CA ASP A 176 -10.37 9.54 5.95
C ASP A 176 -9.76 10.14 7.24
N LEU A 177 -8.47 9.92 7.51
CA LEU A 177 -7.76 10.42 8.69
C LEU A 177 -6.48 11.15 8.27
N LEU A 178 -6.52 12.48 8.25
CA LEU A 178 -5.30 13.29 8.26
C LEU A 178 -4.70 13.30 9.68
N PRO A 179 -3.35 13.32 9.86
CA PRO A 179 -2.41 14.00 8.96
C PRO A 179 -1.02 13.34 8.73
N PHE A 180 -0.43 13.71 7.60
CA PHE A 180 0.92 13.44 7.10
C PHE A 180 2.02 13.21 8.16
N VAL A 181 2.85 12.19 7.95
CA VAL A 181 4.19 12.10 8.56
C VAL A 181 5.18 12.61 7.52
N GLY A 182 6.06 13.53 7.90
CA GLY A 182 7.19 13.91 7.05
C GLY A 182 8.17 12.74 6.98
N VAL A 183 7.95 11.80 6.07
CA VAL A 183 8.83 10.64 5.86
C VAL A 183 9.96 11.06 4.93
N ARG A 184 11.20 11.09 5.44
CA ARG A 184 12.41 11.15 4.60
C ARG A 184 12.91 9.72 4.43
N THR A 185 12.71 9.17 3.23
CA THR A 185 13.33 7.91 2.77
C THR A 185 14.84 8.05 2.75
#